data_AF-A0AAV6AQB0-F1
#
_entry.id   AF-A0AAV6AQB0-F1
#
_cell.length_a   1.000
_cell.length_b   1.000
_cell.length_c   1.000
_cell.angle_alpha   90.00
_cell.angle_beta   90.00
_cell.angle_gamma   90.00
#
_symmetry.space_group_name_H-M   'P 1'
#
loop_
_entity.id
_entity.type
_entity.pdbx_description
1 polymer ?
#
loop_
_entity_poly.entity_id
_entity_poly.type
_entity_poly.pdbx_seq_one_letter_code
_entity_poly.pdbx_strand_id
1 'polypeptide(L)'
;MKHAAAVLIVVAAFAAPAFAEEADVAKGAEDFVTVCGECHRGAERIAGRLEGEGEDKAAALDTFLTTHYAEDETLRRDIVGYIMSL
;
A
#
# COMPACT_ATOMS: atom_id res chain seq x y z
N MET A 1 -39.43 26.51 39.38
CA MET A 1 -38.12 26.91 38.81
C MET A 1 -37.08 25.89 39.24
N LYS A 2 -36.41 25.26 38.27
CA LYS A 2 -35.08 24.62 38.32
C LYS A 2 -35.05 23.61 37.17
N HIS A 3 -34.73 24.12 35.98
CA HIS A 3 -34.48 23.31 34.80
C HIS A 3 -33.26 22.43 35.09
N ALA A 4 -33.44 21.12 35.08
CA ALA A 4 -32.33 20.17 35.08
C ALA A 4 -31.64 20.30 33.70
N ALA A 5 -30.42 20.83 33.71
CA ALA A 5 -29.63 21.04 32.52
C ALA A 5 -29.31 19.69 31.87
N ALA A 6 -29.68 19.56 30.59
CA ALA A 6 -29.30 18.44 29.74
C ALA A 6 -27.79 18.44 29.54
N VAL A 7 -27.12 17.36 29.97
CA VAL A 7 -25.72 17.10 29.65
C VAL A 7 -25.69 16.60 28.21
N LEU A 8 -25.34 17.49 27.29
CA LEU A 8 -25.10 17.17 25.89
C LEU A 8 -23.68 16.56 25.81
N ILE A 9 -23.61 15.22 25.81
CA ILE A 9 -22.36 14.52 25.51
C ILE A 9 -22.14 14.63 24.00
N VAL A 10 -21.32 15.61 23.59
CA VAL A 10 -20.76 15.66 22.24
C VAL A 10 -19.73 14.55 22.15
N VAL A 11 -20.12 13.40 21.57
CA VAL A 11 -19.16 12.39 21.12
C VAL A 11 -18.43 13.00 19.92
N ALA A 12 -17.27 13.59 20.19
CA ALA A 12 -16.34 13.99 19.14
C ALA A 12 -15.80 12.70 18.50
N ALA A 13 -16.41 12.30 17.38
CA ALA A 13 -15.86 11.30 16.49
C ALA A 13 -14.56 11.88 15.91
N PHE A 14 -13.43 11.56 16.54
CA PHE A 14 -12.12 11.71 15.92
C PHE A 14 -12.10 10.80 14.70
N ALA A 15 -12.32 11.37 13.51
CA ALA A 15 -11.87 10.77 12.27
C ALA A 15 -10.34 10.74 12.35
N ALA A 16 -9.79 9.62 12.79
CA ALA A 16 -8.36 9.37 12.66
C ALA A 16 -8.00 9.52 11.17
N PRO A 17 -6.87 10.17 10.83
CA PRO A 17 -6.39 10.13 9.46
C PRO A 17 -6.27 8.65 9.09
N ALA A 18 -6.77 8.28 7.90
CA ALA A 18 -6.43 6.99 7.32
C ALA A 18 -4.92 6.99 7.18
N PHE A 19 -4.22 6.40 8.16
CA PHE A 19 -2.81 6.15 8.07
C PHE A 19 -2.63 5.33 6.80
N ALA A 20 -1.82 5.82 5.86
CA ALA A 20 -1.35 5.00 4.77
C ALA A 20 -0.79 3.73 5.42
N GLU A 21 -1.44 2.59 5.19
CA GLU A 21 -0.99 1.33 5.72
C GLU A 21 0.44 1.11 5.22
N GLU A 22 1.32 0.66 6.10
CA GLU A 22 2.69 0.35 5.70
C GLU A 22 2.71 -0.96 4.91
N ALA A 23 3.61 -1.07 3.94
CA ALA A 23 3.68 -2.25 3.08
C ALA A 23 4.05 -3.50 3.88
N ASP A 24 3.30 -4.59 3.70
CA ASP A 24 3.70 -5.90 4.20
C ASP A 24 4.62 -6.57 3.17
N VAL A 25 5.93 -6.43 3.39
CA VAL A 25 6.98 -6.97 2.51
C VAL A 25 6.89 -8.50 2.38
N ALA A 26 6.49 -9.21 3.44
CA ALA A 26 6.37 -10.66 3.40
C ALA A 26 5.17 -11.07 2.55
N LYS A 27 4.03 -10.39 2.75
CA LYS A 27 2.84 -10.58 1.92
C LYS A 27 3.09 -10.24 0.45
N GLY A 28 3.83 -9.15 0.20
CA GLY A 28 4.24 -8.74 -1.14
C GLY A 28 5.08 -9.78 -1.88
N ALA A 29 5.93 -10.53 -1.18
CA ALA A 29 6.68 -11.64 -1.76
C ALA A 29 5.76 -12.80 -2.19
N GLU A 30 4.75 -13.13 -1.38
CA GLU A 30 3.75 -14.16 -1.72
C GLU A 30 2.87 -13.72 -2.90
N ASP A 31 2.45 -12.46 -2.89
CA ASP A 31 1.63 -11.88 -3.96
C ASP A 31 2.40 -11.76 -5.27
N PHE A 32 3.69 -11.46 -5.22
CA PHE A 32 4.54 -11.48 -6.40
C PHE A 32 4.53 -12.85 -7.09
N VAL A 33 4.67 -13.94 -6.32
CA VAL A 33 4.65 -15.30 -6.87
C VAL A 33 3.31 -15.59 -7.54
N THR A 34 2.21 -15.14 -6.94
CA THR A 34 0.84 -15.42 -7.41
C THR A 34 0.47 -14.59 -8.65
N VAL A 35 0.78 -13.29 -8.63
CA VAL A 35 0.30 -12.33 -9.64
C VAL A 35 1.33 -12.11 -10.74
N CYS A 36 2.62 -12.08 -10.39
CA CYS A 36 3.70 -11.76 -11.33
C CYS A 36 4.46 -13.01 -11.79
N GLY A 37 4.45 -14.09 -11.00
CA GLY A 37 5.28 -15.28 -11.17
C GLY A 37 5.06 -16.06 -12.47
N GLU A 38 3.88 -15.93 -13.10
CA GLU A 38 3.60 -16.55 -14.40
C GLU A 38 4.45 -15.95 -15.52
N CYS A 39 4.69 -14.64 -15.49
CA CYS A 39 5.44 -13.90 -16.51
C CYS A 39 6.87 -13.58 -16.08
N HIS A 40 7.10 -13.39 -14.79
CA HIS A 40 8.36 -12.95 -14.22
C HIS A 40 8.98 -14.03 -13.34
N ARG A 41 10.19 -14.46 -13.72
CA ARG A 41 10.93 -15.51 -13.00
C ARG A 41 11.40 -15.11 -11.59
N GLY A 42 11.44 -13.81 -11.27
CA GLY A 42 11.89 -13.32 -9.97
C GLY A 42 11.89 -11.79 -9.87
N ALA A 43 11.62 -11.28 -8.67
CA ALA A 43 11.46 -9.85 -8.38
C ALA A 43 12.79 -9.09 -8.48
N GLU A 44 13.93 -9.73 -8.20
CA GLU A 44 15.27 -9.14 -8.24
C GLU A 44 15.63 -8.67 -9.66
N ARG A 45 15.14 -9.40 -10.68
CA ARG A 45 15.32 -9.02 -12.09
C ARG A 45 14.56 -7.75 -12.46
N ILE A 46 13.42 -7.52 -11.81
CA ILE A 46 12.63 -6.31 -12.01
C ILE A 46 13.30 -5.18 -11.24
N ALA A 47 13.58 -5.38 -9.94
CA ALA A 47 14.22 -4.40 -9.06
C ALA A 47 15.50 -3.80 -9.68
N GLY A 48 16.36 -4.65 -10.27
CA GLY A 48 17.60 -4.23 -10.93
C GLY A 48 17.44 -3.55 -12.29
N ARG A 49 16.23 -3.51 -12.86
CA ARG A 49 15.91 -2.81 -14.12
C ARG A 49 15.08 -1.55 -13.92
N LEU A 50 14.49 -1.37 -12.75
CA LEU A 50 13.72 -0.18 -12.43
C LEU A 50 14.67 1.02 -12.28
N GLU A 51 14.40 2.05 -13.06
CA GLU A 51 15.13 3.33 -13.05
C GLU A 51 14.64 4.23 -11.90
N GLY A 52 15.44 5.24 -11.54
CA GLY A 52 15.15 6.15 -10.43
C GLY A 52 15.66 5.65 -9.08
N GLU A 53 15.35 6.39 -8.02
CA GLU A 53 15.77 6.11 -6.64
C GLU A 53 14.63 6.36 -5.65
N GLY A 54 14.66 5.65 -4.51
CA GLY A 54 13.78 5.90 -3.37
C GLY A 54 12.28 5.93 -3.70
N GLU A 55 11.60 6.97 -3.21
CA GLU A 55 10.14 7.14 -3.33
C GLU A 55 9.68 7.35 -4.77
N ASP A 56 10.45 8.06 -5.60
CA ASP A 56 10.10 8.29 -7.01
C ASP A 56 10.04 6.97 -7.78
N LYS A 57 11.00 6.07 -7.50
CA LYS A 57 11.05 4.72 -8.08
C LYS A 57 9.85 3.89 -7.63
N ALA A 58 9.48 3.96 -6.34
CA ALA A 58 8.32 3.26 -5.80
C ALA A 58 7.00 3.77 -6.40
N ALA A 59 6.84 5.10 -6.53
CA ALA A 59 5.65 5.73 -7.11
C ALA A 59 5.48 5.42 -8.60
N ALA A 60 6.58 5.38 -9.36
CA ALA A 60 6.56 4.99 -10.77
C ALA A 60 6.12 3.52 -10.94
N LEU A 61 6.62 2.62 -10.08
CA LEU A 61 6.22 1.22 -10.07
C LEU A 61 4.74 1.05 -9.68
N ASP A 62 4.28 1.70 -8.62
CA ASP A 62 2.88 1.67 -8.21
C ASP A 62 1.96 2.14 -9.34
N THR A 63 2.28 3.26 -9.98
CA THR A 63 1.53 3.79 -11.12
C THR A 63 1.44 2.79 -12.27
N PHE A 64 2.55 2.14 -12.63
CA PHE A 64 2.55 1.11 -13.68
C PHE A 64 1.62 -0.05 -13.35
N LEU A 65 1.68 -0.54 -12.10
CA LEU A 65 0.91 -1.70 -11.64
C LEU A 65 -0.60 -1.46 -11.65
N THR A 66 -1.07 -0.21 -11.57
CA THR A 66 -2.51 0.13 -11.70
C THR A 66 -3.12 -0.33 -13.04
N THR A 67 -2.29 -0.58 -14.05
CA THR A 67 -2.70 -1.06 -15.37
C THR A 67 -2.07 -2.42 -15.72
N HIS A 68 -1.40 -3.05 -14.76
CA HIS A 68 -0.62 -4.27 -14.98
C HIS A 68 -0.84 -5.30 -13.88
N TYR A 69 -1.96 -6.01 -13.96
CA TYR A 69 -2.30 -7.21 -13.17
C TYR A 69 -2.38 -7.05 -11.64
N ALA A 70 -2.09 -5.87 -11.10
CA ALA A 70 -2.28 -5.52 -9.69
C ALA A 70 -3.11 -4.24 -9.56
N GLU A 71 -4.41 -4.31 -9.85
CA GLU A 71 -5.30 -3.14 -9.80
C GLU A 71 -5.77 -2.79 -8.37
N ASP A 72 -5.66 -3.73 -7.44
CA ASP A 72 -5.96 -3.49 -6.03
C ASP A 72 -4.84 -2.70 -5.33
N GLU A 73 -5.22 -1.67 -4.57
CA GLU A 73 -4.27 -0.75 -3.92
C GLU A 73 -3.42 -1.46 -2.85
N THR A 74 -4.02 -2.35 -2.06
CA THR A 74 -3.32 -3.08 -1.00
C THR A 74 -2.32 -4.05 -1.62
N LEU A 75 -2.75 -4.81 -2.61
CA LEU A 75 -1.91 -5.71 -3.38
C LEU A 75 -0.69 -4.99 -3.99
N ARG A 76 -0.91 -3.83 -4.64
CA ARG A 76 0.20 -3.06 -5.22
C ARG A 76 1.17 -2.59 -4.17
N ARG A 77 0.67 -1.99 -3.09
CA ARG A 77 1.50 -1.46 -2.02
C ARG A 77 2.45 -2.54 -1.50
N ASP A 78 1.94 -3.75 -1.24
CA ASP A 78 2.74 -4.85 -0.69
C ASP A 78 3.76 -5.34 -1.73
N ILE A 79 3.36 -5.52 -3.00
CA ILE A 79 4.28 -5.89 -4.10
C ILE A 79 5.38 -4.84 -4.30
N VAL A 80 5.03 -3.54 -4.29
CA VAL A 80 5.98 -2.43 -4.43
C VAL A 80 6.95 -2.44 -3.25
N GLY A 81 6.44 -2.56 -2.02
CA GLY A 81 7.26 -2.65 -0.82
C GLY A 81 8.25 -3.82 -0.89
N TYR A 82 7.79 -4.98 -1.33
CA TYR A 82 8.66 -6.13 -1.55
C TYR A 82 9.75 -5.86 -2.59
N ILE A 83 9.40 -5.41 -3.79
CA ILE A 83 10.38 -5.16 -4.87
C ILE A 83 11.40 -4.08 -4.46
N MET A 84 10.97 -3.06 -3.72
CA MET A 84 11.83 -1.96 -3.26
C MET A 84 12.75 -2.35 -2.09
N SER A 85 12.47 -3.48 -1.42
CA SER A 85 13.33 -4.03 -0.37
C SER A 85 14.51 -4.87 -0.87
N LEU A 86 14.55 -5.15 -2.19
CA LEU A 86 15.59 -5.93 -2.89
C LEU A 86 16.74 -5.05 -3.37
#